data_AF-A0A377PU51-F1
#
_entry.id   AF-A0A377PU51-F1
#
_cell.length_a   1.000
_cell.length_b   1.000
_cell.length_c   1.000
_cell.angle_alpha   90.00
_cell.angle_beta   90.00
_cell.angle_gamma   90.00
#
_symmetry.space_group_name_H-M   'P 1'
#
loop_
_entity.id
_entity.type
_entity.pdbx_description
1 polymer ?
#
loop_
_entity_poly.entity_id
_entity_poly.type
_entity_poly.pdbx_seq_one_letter_code
_entity_poly.pdbx_strand_id
1 'polypeptide(L)'
;MSEQAIVWDLALIQKYNYSGPRYTSYPTALEFSESFTETEFANAVARYPERALSLYVHIPFCHKLCYFCGCNKIVTRQTHKADEYLDKLAFEIRQRAPMFVGAKSLPITLGRWYANLSR
;
A
#
# COMPACT_ATOMS: atom_id res chain seq x y z
N MET A 1 -9.44 36.04 11.34
CA MET A 1 -10.61 35.14 11.20
C MET A 1 -10.43 34.41 9.89
N SER A 2 -10.13 33.11 9.89
CA SER A 2 -9.91 32.37 8.63
C SER A 2 -11.24 32.16 7.93
N GLU A 3 -11.45 32.78 6.78
CA GLU A 3 -12.56 32.44 5.89
C GLU A 3 -12.45 30.96 5.51
N GLN A 4 -13.54 30.21 5.69
CA GLN A 4 -13.61 28.83 5.26
C GLN A 4 -13.67 28.81 3.73
N ALA A 5 -12.64 28.24 3.10
CA ALA A 5 -12.50 28.14 1.65
C ALA A 5 -13.50 27.17 0.98
N ILE A 6 -14.32 26.46 1.76
CA ILE A 6 -15.25 25.45 1.28
C ILE A 6 -16.67 26.02 1.38
N VAL A 7 -17.36 26.10 0.23
CA VAL A 7 -18.79 26.41 0.18
C VAL A 7 -19.56 25.11 0.39
N TRP A 8 -20.33 25.06 1.47
CA TRP A 8 -21.18 23.91 1.78
C TRP A 8 -22.50 24.00 1.00
N ASP A 9 -22.68 23.16 -0.02
CA ASP A 9 -23.92 23.06 -0.79
C ASP A 9 -24.55 21.67 -0.58
N LEU A 10 -25.61 21.63 0.24
CA LEU A 10 -26.31 20.40 0.57
C LEU A 10 -26.98 19.75 -0.65
N ALA A 11 -27.52 20.55 -1.58
CA ALA A 11 -28.20 20.03 -2.75
C ALA A 11 -27.20 19.34 -3.69
N LEU A 12 -26.02 19.93 -3.86
CA LEU A 12 -24.95 19.33 -4.66
C LEU A 12 -24.39 18.06 -4.02
N ILE A 13 -24.18 18.07 -2.70
CA ILE A 13 -23.74 16.87 -1.97
C ILE A 13 -24.75 15.74 -2.14
N GLN A 14 -26.05 16.01 -1.96
CA GLN A 14 -27.09 15.01 -2.13
C GLN A 14 -27.17 14.48 -3.56
N LYS A 15 -26.98 15.35 -4.57
CA LYS A 15 -26.97 14.96 -5.99
C LYS A 15 -25.84 13.98 -6.34
N TYR A 16 -24.65 14.13 -5.73
CA TYR A 16 -23.46 13.32 -6.03
C TYR A 16 -23.12 12.27 -4.94
N ASN A 17 -24.01 12.04 -3.97
CA ASN A 17 -23.81 11.06 -2.90
C ASN A 17 -24.12 9.61 -3.38
N TYR A 18 -23.36 9.12 -4.35
CA TYR A 18 -23.41 7.74 -4.82
C TYR A 18 -22.03 7.09 -4.77
N SER A 19 -21.98 5.76 -4.76
CA SER A 19 -20.73 4.99 -4.76
C SER A 19 -19.92 5.29 -6.02
N GLY A 20 -18.84 6.05 -5.89
CA GLY A 20 -17.91 6.36 -6.97
C GLY A 20 -16.69 5.42 -6.98
N PRO A 21 -15.95 5.38 -8.10
CA PRO A 21 -14.68 4.67 -8.17
C PRO A 21 -13.68 5.28 -7.18
N ARG A 22 -12.92 4.41 -6.51
CA ARG A 22 -11.82 4.85 -5.63
C ARG A 22 -10.61 5.18 -6.48
N TYR A 23 -10.38 6.47 -6.72
CA TYR A 23 -9.18 6.95 -7.43
C TYR A 23 -7.95 6.92 -6.52
N THR A 24 -7.46 5.72 -6.21
CA THR A 24 -6.23 5.51 -5.42
C THR A 24 -4.96 5.56 -6.27
N SER A 25 -5.09 5.33 -7.58
CA SER A 25 -4.03 5.48 -8.59
C SER A 25 -4.65 5.75 -9.96
N TYR A 26 -3.84 6.27 -10.88
CA TYR A 26 -4.19 6.37 -12.30
C TYR A 26 -3.01 5.89 -13.16
N PRO A 27 -3.21 4.91 -14.06
CA PRO A 27 -4.42 4.11 -14.25
C PRO A 27 -4.84 3.31 -12.99
N THR A 28 -6.10 2.88 -12.95
CA THR A 28 -6.63 2.11 -11.80
C THR A 28 -6.10 0.69 -11.80
N ALA A 29 -6.22 -0.03 -10.69
CA ALA A 29 -5.81 -1.44 -10.59
C ALA A 29 -6.57 -2.38 -11.56
N LEU A 30 -7.73 -1.96 -12.09
CA LEU A 30 -8.46 -2.72 -13.12
C LEU A 30 -7.68 -2.82 -14.44
N GLU A 31 -6.74 -1.91 -14.66
CA GLU A 31 -5.88 -1.88 -15.84
C GLU A 31 -4.60 -2.71 -15.65
N PHE A 32 -4.43 -3.38 -14.50
CA PHE A 32 -3.28 -4.27 -14.28
C PHE A 32 -3.46 -5.56 -15.09
N SER A 33 -2.37 -6.01 -15.72
CA SER A 33 -2.35 -7.20 -16.56
C SER A 33 -1.30 -8.19 -16.06
N GLU A 34 -1.64 -9.48 -16.10
CA GLU A 34 -0.70 -10.58 -15.85
C GLU A 34 0.37 -10.70 -16.95
N SER A 35 0.22 -9.99 -18.08
CA SER A 35 1.23 -9.93 -19.13
C SER A 35 2.45 -9.08 -18.78
N PHE A 36 2.42 -8.33 -17.67
CA PHE A 36 3.56 -7.53 -17.21
C PHE A 36 4.70 -8.45 -16.75
N THR A 37 5.88 -8.23 -17.31
CA THR A 37 7.02 -9.13 -17.20
C THR A 37 8.10 -8.61 -16.25
N GLU A 38 8.97 -9.52 -15.81
CA GLU A 38 10.16 -9.18 -15.01
C GLU A 38 11.12 -8.23 -15.77
N THR A 39 11.22 -8.36 -17.09
CA THR A 39 12.03 -7.45 -17.92
C THR A 39 11.46 -6.03 -17.90
N GLU A 40 10.14 -5.88 -17.99
CA GLU A 40 9.49 -4.57 -17.89
C GLU A 40 9.65 -3.95 -16.50
N PHE A 41 9.61 -4.77 -15.44
CA PHE A 41 9.95 -4.34 -14.08
C PHE A 41 11.38 -3.81 -14.00
N ALA A 42 12.37 -4.57 -14.47
CA ALA A 42 13.78 -4.16 -14.46
C ALA A 42 13.99 -2.85 -15.24
N ASN A 43 13.35 -2.71 -16.41
CA ASN A 43 13.36 -1.47 -17.19
C ASN A 43 12.73 -0.29 -16.45
N ALA A 44 11.67 -0.52 -15.65
CA ALA A 44 11.05 0.50 -14.83
C ALA A 44 11.96 0.96 -13.68
N VAL A 45 12.68 0.03 -13.04
CA VAL A 45 13.66 0.33 -11.98
C VAL A 45 14.80 1.19 -12.52
N ALA A 46 15.36 0.82 -13.68
CA ALA A 46 16.48 1.54 -14.28
C ALA A 46 16.12 2.93 -14.85
N ARG A 47 14.82 3.25 -14.99
CA ARG A 47 14.37 4.47 -15.68
C ARG A 47 14.75 5.76 -14.97
N TYR A 48 14.78 5.77 -13.64
CA TYR A 48 15.03 6.97 -12.83
C TYR A 48 15.99 6.66 -11.67
N PRO A 49 17.28 6.43 -11.93
CA PRO A 49 18.24 5.96 -10.92
C PRO A 49 18.47 6.95 -9.78
N GLU A 50 18.29 8.25 -10.02
CA GLU A 50 18.45 9.30 -9.01
C GLU A 50 17.19 9.56 -8.17
N ARG A 51 16.05 8.93 -8.51
CA ARG A 51 14.81 9.13 -7.77
C ARG A 51 14.92 8.48 -6.39
N ALA A 52 14.57 9.24 -5.35
CA ALA A 52 14.55 8.73 -3.99
C ALA A 52 13.55 7.56 -3.86
N LEU A 53 13.97 6.50 -3.18
CA LEU A 53 13.21 5.26 -3.06
C LEU A 53 12.27 5.33 -1.85
N SER A 54 10.96 5.21 -2.09
CA SER A 54 9.96 4.99 -1.04
C SER A 54 9.64 3.51 -0.93
N LEU A 55 9.68 2.96 0.27
CA LEU A 55 9.41 1.55 0.53
C LEU A 55 8.07 1.39 1.24
N TYR A 56 7.24 0.48 0.70
CA TYR A 56 5.98 0.04 1.28
C TYR A 56 6.07 -1.45 1.59
N VAL A 57 5.78 -1.82 2.84
CA VAL A 57 5.67 -3.22 3.26
C VAL A 57 4.26 -3.47 3.77
N HIS A 58 3.59 -4.47 3.21
CA HIS A 58 2.26 -4.88 3.63
C HIS A 58 2.34 -5.91 4.75
N ILE A 59 1.68 -5.70 5.89
CA ILE A 59 1.59 -6.70 6.97
C ILE A 59 0.12 -7.11 7.10
N PRO A 60 -0.27 -8.31 6.61
CA PRO A 60 -1.68 -8.65 6.46
C PRO A 60 -2.37 -9.12 7.75
N PHE A 61 -1.69 -9.19 8.90
CA PHE A 61 -2.23 -9.89 10.08
C PHE A 61 -3.05 -8.99 10.99
N CYS A 62 -4.24 -9.47 11.38
CA CYS A 62 -5.10 -8.85 12.37
C CYS A 62 -5.54 -9.86 13.45
N HIS A 63 -5.58 -9.44 14.71
CA HIS A 63 -6.04 -10.30 15.81
C HIS A 63 -7.57 -10.49 15.86
N LYS A 64 -8.33 -9.52 15.35
CA LYS A 64 -9.79 -9.48 15.41
C LYS A 64 -10.38 -9.13 14.05
N LEU A 65 -11.59 -9.64 13.83
CA LEU A 65 -12.39 -9.30 12.66
C LEU A 65 -13.13 -7.98 12.92
N CYS A 66 -12.84 -6.98 12.10
CA CYS A 66 -13.65 -5.76 12.00
C CYS A 66 -14.60 -5.89 10.80
N TYR A 67 -15.92 -5.89 11.04
CA TYR A 67 -16.93 -6.10 9.99
C TYR A 67 -16.97 -5.00 8.92
N PHE A 68 -16.49 -3.79 9.24
CA PHE A 68 -16.39 -2.67 8.31
C PHE A 68 -15.10 -2.67 7.48
N CYS A 69 -14.13 -3.55 7.78
CA CYS A 69 -12.80 -3.47 7.20
C CYS A 69 -12.72 -4.21 5.86
N GLY A 70 -12.50 -3.45 4.78
CA GLY A 70 -12.27 -3.93 3.41
C GLY A 70 -10.80 -4.01 2.99
N CYS A 71 -9.85 -3.99 3.94
CA CYS A 71 -8.43 -4.10 3.64
C CYS A 71 -8.05 -5.52 3.22
N ASN A 72 -6.97 -5.67 2.44
CA ASN A 72 -6.32 -6.97 2.29
C ASN A 72 -5.72 -7.36 3.65
N LYS A 73 -6.29 -8.39 4.29
CA LYS A 73 -5.88 -8.86 5.61
C LYS A 73 -6.28 -10.32 5.83
N ILE A 74 -5.58 -10.93 6.78
CA ILE A 74 -5.78 -12.27 7.30
C ILE A 74 -6.03 -12.13 8.81
N VAL A 75 -7.24 -12.50 9.25
CA VAL A 75 -7.56 -12.53 10.69
C VAL A 75 -7.07 -13.85 11.25
N THR A 76 -6.10 -13.81 12.17
CA THR A 76 -5.50 -15.01 12.75
C THR A 76 -5.04 -14.76 14.18
N ARG A 77 -5.10 -15.80 15.01
CA ARG A 77 -4.49 -15.83 16.35
C ARG A 77 -3.17 -16.60 16.38
N GLN A 78 -2.83 -17.27 15.28
CA GLN A 78 -1.61 -18.05 15.14
C GLN A 78 -0.45 -17.11 14.85
N THR A 79 0.40 -16.86 15.85
CA THR A 79 1.54 -15.95 15.75
C THR A 79 2.64 -16.47 14.84
N HIS A 80 2.83 -17.80 14.76
CA HIS A 80 3.85 -18.42 13.91
C HIS A 80 3.71 -18.06 12.41
N LYS A 81 2.50 -17.73 11.95
CA LYS A 81 2.27 -17.27 10.57
C LYS A 81 2.93 -15.92 10.27
N ALA A 82 3.12 -15.08 11.30
CA ALA A 82 3.85 -13.83 11.14
C ALA A 82 5.34 -14.12 10.93
N ASP A 83 5.90 -15.09 11.66
CA ASP A 83 7.30 -15.50 11.50
C ASP A 83 7.56 -16.07 10.10
N GLU A 84 6.72 -17.01 9.65
CA GLU A 84 6.79 -17.56 8.29
C GLU A 84 6.67 -16.47 7.21
N TYR A 85 5.83 -15.46 7.43
CA TYR A 85 5.69 -14.34 6.51
C TYR A 85 6.94 -13.46 6.49
N LEU A 86 7.54 -13.20 7.65
CA LEU A 86 8.78 -12.43 7.74
C LEU A 86 9.94 -13.17 7.06
N ASP A 87 9.99 -14.50 7.12
CA ASP A 87 10.97 -15.30 6.39
C ASP A 87 10.84 -15.14 4.88
N LYS A 88 9.60 -15.17 4.36
CA LYS A 88 9.33 -14.93 2.94
C LYS A 88 9.63 -13.50 2.53
N LEU A 89 9.28 -12.52 3.35
CA LEU A 89 9.59 -11.11 3.12
C LEU A 89 11.11 -10.88 3.08
N ALA A 90 11.86 -11.48 4.02
CA ALA A 90 13.31 -11.40 4.03
C ALA A 90 13.93 -12.06 2.79
N PHE A 91 13.36 -13.16 2.30
CA PHE A 91 13.78 -13.78 1.04
C PHE A 91 13.55 -12.86 -0.15
N GLU A 92 12.36 -12.27 -0.28
CA GLU A 92 12.03 -11.33 -1.34
C GLU A 92 12.94 -10.09 -1.31
N ILE A 93 13.17 -9.50 -0.14
CA ILE A 93 14.07 -8.36 0.04
C ILE A 93 15.48 -8.69 -0.46
N ARG A 94 16.02 -9.87 -0.12
CA ARG A 94 17.35 -10.29 -0.60
C ARG A 94 17.41 -10.39 -2.12
N GLN A 95 16.32 -10.79 -2.77
CA GLN A 95 16.27 -10.88 -4.23
C GLN A 95 16.11 -9.50 -4.91
N ARG A 96 15.32 -8.61 -4.30
CA ARG A 96 14.97 -7.31 -4.92
C ARG A 96 15.93 -6.18 -4.58
N ALA A 97 16.50 -6.15 -3.37
CA ALA A 97 17.38 -5.08 -2.91
C ALA A 97 18.59 -4.78 -3.82
N PRO A 98 19.27 -5.78 -4.43
CA PRO A 98 20.39 -5.52 -5.33
C PRO A 98 20.07 -4.60 -6.52
N MET A 99 18.79 -4.52 -6.94
CA MET A 99 18.36 -3.67 -8.06
C MET A 99 18.30 -2.18 -7.69
N PHE A 100 18.37 -1.83 -6.40
CA PHE A 100 18.21 -0.47 -5.90
C PHE A 100 19.46 0.07 -5.18
N VAL A 101 20.63 -0.56 -5.42
CA VAL A 101 21.90 -0.15 -4.82
C VAL A 101 22.24 1.28 -5.27
N GLY A 102 22.45 2.18 -4.31
CA GLY A 102 22.77 3.59 -4.56
C GLY A 102 21.56 4.54 -4.55
N ALA A 103 20.33 4.02 -4.50
CA ALA A 103 19.15 4.87 -4.36
C ALA A 103 19.13 5.54 -2.97
N LYS A 104 18.85 6.85 -2.95
CA LYS A 104 18.61 7.58 -1.69
C LYS A 104 17.29 7.09 -1.10
N SER A 105 17.32 6.45 0.07
CA SER A 105 16.10 5.96 0.72
C SER A 105 15.31 7.09 1.39
N LEU A 106 13.99 7.04 1.23
CA LEU A 106 13.02 7.78 2.02
C LEU A 106 12.60 6.93 3.24
N PRO A 107 11.92 7.52 4.25
CA PRO A 107 11.40 6.77 5.37
C PRO A 107 10.52 5.58 4.93
N ILE A 108 10.73 4.43 5.55
CA ILE A 108 9.97 3.21 5.28
C ILE A 108 8.55 3.41 5.83
N THR A 109 7.54 3.25 4.97
CA THR A 109 6.14 3.26 5.40
C THR A 109 5.68 1.81 5.58
N LEU A 110 5.52 1.41 6.84
CA LEU A 110 4.86 0.14 7.16
C LEU A 110 3.35 0.33 6.99
N GLY A 111 2.76 -0.42 6.07
CA GLY A 111 1.31 -0.50 5.89
C GLY A 111 0.67 -1.24 7.07
N ARG A 112 0.54 -0.56 8.21
CA ARG A 112 0.00 -1.12 9.45
C ARG A 112 -1.33 -0.44 9.77
N TRP A 113 -2.43 -1.00 9.27
CA TRP A 113 -3.76 -0.48 9.52
C TRP A 113 -4.30 -1.09 10.82
N TYR A 114 -4.09 -0.38 11.94
CA TYR A 114 -4.59 -0.67 13.29
C TYR A 114 -4.51 -2.14 13.74
N ALA A 115 -3.34 -2.54 14.24
CA ALA A 115 -3.27 -3.51 15.32
C ALA A 115 -2.43 -2.87 16.41
N ASN A 116 -3.03 -2.46 17.52
CA ASN A 116 -2.30 -2.04 18.71
C ASN A 116 -1.28 -3.14 19.06
N LEU A 117 0.00 -2.95 18.76
CA LEU A 117 1.10 -3.74 19.34
C LEU A 117 1.49 -3.02 20.61
N SER A 118 0.60 -3.05 21.59
CA SER A 118 0.92 -2.67 22.95
C SER A 118 0.98 -3.94 23.78
N ARG A 119 2.19 -4.50 23.87
CA ARG A 119 2.67 -5.53 24.81
C ARG A 119 1.94 -6.88 24.82
#